data_AF-A0AA43TVE6-F1
#
_entry.id   AF-A0AA43TVE6-F1
#
_cell.length_a   1.000
_cell.length_b   1.000
_cell.length_c   1.000
_cell.angle_alpha   90.00
_cell.angle_beta   90.00
_cell.angle_gamma   90.00
#
_symmetry.space_group_name_H-M   'P 1'
#
loop_
_entity.id
_entity.type
_entity.pdbx_description
1 polymer ?
#
loop_
_entity_poly.entity_id
_entity_poly.type
_entity_poly.pdbx_seq_one_letter_code
_entity_poly.pdbx_strand_id
1 'polypeptide(L)'
;MPSTTTSPFLHPGPLTTPSTLSILHLKRDLLLPTIVLPASGPNDGYAEGPVTNTRFGSFPHSTLLDIPWGSQVRASFVDTGSRGRKRKRSPDPSYENNIPQQHNASPNTCPPNINHSTPHHHPDAKPQKKRSSEPPSGYIHILPPTPETWTLGLPHRTQVVYTPDYSYILHRLRARPGTRLIEAGAGSGSFTHAAARAVYGPSSSPRSSSSLTAGPTPADDEGKKPTWGHIHSYEFHSPRHSTLSAELASHGLDPLITLSLRDVCTSGFLGTESASCIFLDLPAPWLALPHLSRRMPGVLDPTRAVRICTFSPCIEQVHRTIASLRRMEWVEIEMCGIAAKKVEVRRERVGVAFGGRRGEKGVSAHPASVREAVGRGREVEERGRRWHERQVMGAERDAEEKEAPVVMKEEEEEHLEMKKPGEEGNTVPGYYEGRLVTRSEAEIKEHTSYLVFAVLPMAWTEEDERRAAERVAGMAKGVDEGKEMSRAMGKKARKRAAKEAAAGKNKGEEAEAVGEVVKAEGEGAVEQAVENVKRDEVLSVGAGEDVKMEEADH
;
A
#
# COMPACT_ATOMS: atom_id res chain seq x y z
N MET A 1 7.10 11.18 34.30
CA MET A 1 7.31 10.22 33.19
C MET A 1 5.94 9.67 32.84
N PRO A 2 5.38 9.93 31.65
CA PRO A 2 4.13 9.27 31.26
C PRO A 2 4.36 7.75 31.21
N SER A 3 3.32 6.99 31.56
CA SER A 3 3.35 5.55 31.83
C SER A 3 4.09 4.75 30.75
N THR A 4 4.95 3.84 31.20
CA THR A 4 5.94 3.05 30.45
C THR A 4 5.37 1.94 29.55
N THR A 5 4.17 2.10 29.01
CA THR A 5 3.65 1.14 28.01
C THR A 5 3.97 1.68 26.63
N THR A 6 5.06 1.20 26.05
CA THR A 6 5.46 1.59 24.70
C THR A 6 4.57 0.88 23.69
N SER A 7 4.01 1.62 22.73
CA SER A 7 3.12 1.06 21.70
C SER A 7 3.76 -0.10 20.95
N PRO A 8 3.04 -1.22 20.72
CA PRO A 8 3.55 -2.32 19.89
C PRO A 8 3.77 -1.91 18.42
N PHE A 9 3.17 -0.80 17.96
CA PHE A 9 3.44 -0.24 16.62
C PHE A 9 4.81 0.44 16.50
N LEU A 10 5.42 0.80 17.63
CA LEU A 10 6.68 1.54 17.71
C LEU A 10 7.81 0.63 18.22
N HIS A 11 7.55 -0.11 19.29
CA HIS A 11 8.49 -1.05 19.88
C HIS A 11 7.76 -2.32 20.35
N PRO A 12 7.50 -3.30 19.44
CA PRO A 12 6.78 -4.54 19.77
C PRO A 12 7.57 -5.53 20.64
N GLY A 13 8.87 -5.30 20.88
CA GLY A 13 9.76 -6.25 21.53
C GLY A 13 10.01 -7.51 20.70
N PRO A 14 10.76 -8.49 21.24
CA PRO A 14 11.10 -9.73 20.53
C PRO A 14 9.99 -10.80 20.56
N LEU A 15 9.14 -10.78 21.58
CA LEU A 15 8.14 -11.81 21.86
C LEU A 15 6.73 -11.21 21.89
N THR A 16 5.73 -12.05 21.65
CA THR A 16 4.31 -11.69 21.78
C THR A 16 3.97 -11.43 23.24
N THR A 17 3.25 -10.33 23.51
CA THR A 17 2.90 -9.90 24.87
C THR A 17 1.39 -9.93 25.10
N PRO A 18 0.94 -10.26 26.33
CA PRO A 18 -0.48 -10.31 26.63
C PRO A 18 -1.13 -8.93 26.56
N SER A 19 -2.41 -8.93 26.18
CA SER A 19 -3.25 -7.74 26.04
C SER A 19 -2.74 -6.71 25.05
N THR A 20 -1.91 -7.12 24.09
CA THR A 20 -1.45 -6.27 22.99
C THR A 20 -2.03 -6.70 21.66
N LEU A 21 -2.16 -5.75 20.74
CA LEU A 21 -2.58 -6.02 19.38
C LEU A 21 -1.52 -6.85 18.65
N SER A 22 -1.94 -7.97 18.07
CA SER A 22 -1.14 -8.80 17.17
C SER A 22 -1.85 -8.96 15.84
N ILE A 23 -1.09 -9.22 14.78
CA ILE A 23 -1.65 -9.50 13.46
C ILE A 23 -1.50 -10.98 13.16
N LEU A 24 -2.63 -11.68 13.05
CA LEU A 24 -2.64 -13.06 12.58
C LEU A 24 -2.67 -13.05 11.05
N HIS A 25 -1.63 -13.59 10.43
CA HIS A 25 -1.52 -13.73 8.98
C HIS A 25 -2.01 -15.10 8.54
N LEU A 26 -3.17 -15.11 7.89
CA LEU A 26 -3.89 -16.33 7.52
C LEU A 26 -3.55 -16.76 6.07
N LYS A 27 -3.57 -15.80 5.14
CA LYS A 27 -3.15 -15.95 3.74
C LYS A 27 -2.81 -14.56 3.19
N ARG A 28 -2.13 -14.48 2.02
CA ARG A 28 -1.71 -13.24 1.31
C ARG A 28 -2.29 -11.94 1.89
N ASP A 29 -3.50 -11.57 1.49
CA ASP A 29 -4.19 -10.33 1.89
C ASP A 29 -5.27 -10.55 2.97
N LEU A 30 -5.28 -11.69 3.66
CA LEU A 30 -6.16 -11.95 4.80
C LEU A 30 -5.35 -11.88 6.09
N LEU A 31 -5.43 -10.71 6.72
CA LEU A 31 -4.85 -10.39 8.01
C LEU A 31 -6.01 -10.22 9.00
N LEU A 32 -5.84 -10.75 10.20
CA LEU A 32 -6.80 -10.61 11.28
C LEU A 32 -6.12 -9.92 12.46
N PRO A 33 -6.41 -8.63 12.73
CA PRO A 33 -5.99 -7.99 13.96
C PRO A 33 -6.66 -8.68 15.15
N THR A 34 -5.87 -9.05 16.15
CA THR A 34 -6.36 -9.80 17.31
C THR A 34 -5.62 -9.32 18.55
N ILE A 35 -6.38 -8.95 19.58
CA ILE A 35 -5.81 -8.70 20.91
C ILE A 35 -5.56 -10.06 21.55
N VAL A 36 -4.29 -10.43 21.73
CA VAL A 36 -3.93 -11.72 22.34
C VAL A 36 -4.13 -11.59 23.84
N LEU A 37 -4.90 -12.49 24.43
CA LEU A 37 -5.36 -12.39 25.82
C LEU A 37 -4.71 -13.49 26.66
N PRO A 38 -4.41 -13.21 27.94
CA PRO A 38 -3.99 -14.27 28.88
C PRO A 38 -5.13 -15.27 29.10
N ALA A 39 -4.82 -16.44 29.66
CA ALA A 39 -5.80 -17.50 29.93
C ALA A 39 -6.97 -17.06 30.84
N SER A 40 -6.73 -16.09 31.71
CA SER A 40 -7.74 -15.46 32.59
C SER A 40 -8.60 -14.40 31.90
N GLY A 41 -8.33 -14.09 30.63
CA GLY A 41 -9.07 -13.08 29.88
C GLY A 41 -10.49 -13.52 29.51
N PRO A 42 -11.32 -12.58 29.01
CA PRO A 42 -12.65 -12.87 28.52
C PRO A 42 -12.60 -13.98 27.47
N ASN A 43 -13.41 -15.03 27.64
CA ASN A 43 -13.48 -16.14 26.72
C ASN A 43 -14.94 -16.53 26.44
N ASP A 44 -15.17 -17.18 25.31
CA ASP A 44 -16.50 -17.64 24.88
C ASP A 44 -16.90 -18.97 25.54
N GLY A 45 -16.31 -19.30 26.70
CA GLY A 45 -16.56 -20.53 27.44
C GLY A 45 -15.80 -21.76 26.91
N TYR A 46 -14.70 -21.57 26.18
CA TYR A 46 -13.76 -22.64 25.82
C TYR A 46 -12.95 -23.09 27.03
N ALA A 47 -12.62 -24.39 27.10
CA ALA A 47 -11.80 -24.94 28.19
C ALA A 47 -10.36 -24.43 28.14
N GLU A 48 -9.91 -24.07 26.94
CA GLU A 48 -8.58 -23.58 26.61
C GLU A 48 -8.42 -22.06 26.85
N GLY A 49 -9.47 -21.38 27.34
CA GLY A 49 -9.49 -19.94 27.56
C GLY A 49 -9.88 -19.15 26.30
N PRO A 50 -9.37 -17.93 26.08
CA PRO A 50 -9.65 -17.17 24.87
C PRO A 50 -9.12 -17.90 23.62
N VAL A 51 -9.97 -18.06 22.60
CA VAL A 51 -9.64 -18.77 21.35
C VAL A 51 -10.03 -17.92 20.15
N THR A 52 -9.10 -17.75 19.20
CA THR A 52 -9.40 -17.18 17.90
C THR A 52 -9.73 -18.28 16.89
N ASN A 53 -10.94 -18.24 16.35
CA ASN A 53 -11.42 -19.21 15.37
C ASN A 53 -11.31 -18.66 13.94
N THR A 54 -10.77 -19.46 13.03
CA THR A 54 -10.64 -19.09 11.61
C THR A 54 -11.04 -20.26 10.72
N ARG A 55 -11.16 -20.02 9.40
CA ARG A 55 -11.35 -21.11 8.41
C ARG A 55 -10.15 -22.08 8.31
N PHE A 56 -9.02 -21.73 8.91
CA PHE A 56 -7.79 -22.55 8.94
C PHE A 56 -7.63 -23.30 10.28
N GLY A 57 -8.61 -23.20 11.19
CA GLY A 57 -8.60 -23.87 12.48
C GLY A 57 -8.78 -22.91 13.66
N SER A 58 -8.69 -23.48 14.86
CA SER A 58 -8.84 -22.80 16.14
C SER A 58 -7.47 -22.58 16.79
N PHE A 59 -7.26 -21.38 17.30
CA PHE A 59 -5.99 -20.92 17.86
C PHE A 59 -6.21 -20.36 19.27
N PRO A 60 -6.02 -21.18 20.33
CA PRO A 60 -6.04 -20.71 21.71
C PRO A 60 -4.99 -19.62 21.94
N HIS A 61 -5.32 -18.54 22.64
CA HIS A 61 -4.39 -17.43 22.84
C HIS A 61 -3.17 -17.84 23.66
N SER A 62 -3.30 -18.89 24.48
CA SER A 62 -2.16 -19.51 25.18
C SER A 62 -1.07 -20.02 24.25
N THR A 63 -1.38 -20.40 23.01
CA THR A 63 -0.38 -20.82 22.01
C THR A 63 0.21 -19.66 21.21
N LEU A 64 -0.31 -18.45 21.43
CA LEU A 64 0.10 -17.22 20.75
C LEU A 64 0.94 -16.30 21.66
N LEU A 65 1.05 -16.61 22.96
CA LEU A 65 1.75 -15.82 23.95
C LEU A 65 3.20 -16.30 24.15
N ASP A 66 4.09 -15.35 24.45
CA ASP A 66 5.49 -15.60 24.78
C ASP A 66 6.26 -16.37 23.69
N ILE A 67 5.89 -16.12 22.43
CA ILE A 67 6.57 -16.70 21.26
C ILE A 67 7.20 -15.59 20.41
N PRO A 68 8.29 -15.89 19.68
CA PRO A 68 8.89 -14.93 18.78
C PRO A 68 7.92 -14.45 17.70
N TRP A 69 7.97 -13.15 17.41
CA TRP A 69 7.28 -12.59 16.25
C TRP A 69 7.72 -13.29 14.96
N GLY A 70 6.77 -13.53 14.06
CA GLY A 70 6.98 -14.31 12.83
C GLY A 70 6.79 -15.82 12.98
N SER A 71 6.54 -16.32 14.20
CA SER A 71 6.35 -17.76 14.44
C SER A 71 5.16 -18.31 13.67
N GLN A 72 5.34 -19.50 13.07
CA GLN A 72 4.25 -20.27 12.48
C GLN A 72 3.54 -21.08 13.58
N VAL A 73 2.25 -20.83 13.79
CA VAL A 73 1.45 -21.50 14.82
C VAL A 73 0.47 -22.44 14.14
N ARG A 74 0.49 -23.72 14.54
CA ARG A 74 -0.44 -24.74 14.03
C ARG A 74 -1.79 -24.64 14.73
N ALA A 75 -2.85 -24.99 14.00
CA ALA A 75 -4.18 -25.10 14.57
C ALA A 75 -4.18 -26.13 15.71
N SER A 76 -4.93 -25.83 16.78
CA SER A 76 -5.12 -26.74 17.91
C SER A 76 -6.47 -27.43 17.82
N PHE A 77 -6.56 -28.63 18.37
CA PHE A 77 -7.86 -29.25 18.61
C PHE A 77 -8.56 -28.49 19.74
N VAL A 78 -9.66 -27.84 19.42
CA VAL A 78 -10.53 -27.16 20.38
C VAL A 78 -11.93 -27.76 20.22
N ASP A 79 -12.60 -28.13 21.31
CA ASP A 79 -13.99 -28.62 21.23
C ASP A 79 -14.94 -27.45 20.94
N THR A 80 -15.02 -27.08 19.67
CA THR A 80 -15.98 -26.08 19.15
C THR A 80 -17.41 -26.62 19.08
N GLY A 81 -17.62 -27.90 19.45
CA GLY A 81 -18.74 -28.74 19.02
C GLY A 81 -19.67 -29.26 20.13
N SER A 82 -20.19 -28.38 20.99
CA SER A 82 -21.42 -28.67 21.76
C SER A 82 -22.39 -27.49 21.91
N ARG A 83 -22.05 -26.29 21.43
CA ARG A 83 -22.87 -25.08 21.66
C ARG A 83 -23.27 -24.30 20.40
N GLY A 84 -22.79 -24.68 19.21
CA GLY A 84 -23.09 -24.00 17.94
C GLY A 84 -24.47 -24.27 17.32
N ARG A 85 -25.23 -25.25 17.83
CA ARG A 85 -26.65 -25.40 17.47
C ARG A 85 -27.46 -24.51 18.41
N LYS A 86 -27.71 -23.26 18.02
CA LYS A 86 -28.73 -22.42 18.68
C LYS A 86 -29.99 -23.30 18.83
N ARG A 87 -30.39 -23.58 20.08
CA ARG A 87 -31.74 -24.10 20.35
C ARG A 87 -32.70 -23.14 19.66
N LYS A 88 -33.48 -23.65 18.71
CA LYS A 88 -34.59 -22.92 18.10
C LYS A 88 -35.43 -22.43 19.27
N ARG A 89 -35.41 -21.11 19.51
CA ARG A 89 -36.21 -20.47 20.55
C ARG A 89 -37.66 -20.86 20.24
N SER A 90 -38.31 -21.55 21.16
CA SER A 90 -39.75 -21.83 21.07
C SER A 90 -40.47 -20.47 20.92
N PRO A 91 -41.44 -20.33 20.00
CA PRO A 91 -42.20 -19.09 19.90
C PRO A 91 -42.98 -18.87 21.20
N ASP A 92 -42.82 -17.69 21.78
CA ASP A 92 -43.64 -17.20 22.89
C ASP A 92 -45.00 -16.74 22.30
N PRO A 93 -46.15 -17.21 22.81
CA PRO A 93 -47.45 -16.89 22.24
C PRO A 93 -47.93 -15.53 22.74
N SER A 94 -47.39 -14.45 22.17
CA SER A 94 -48.05 -13.15 22.22
C SER A 94 -47.58 -12.29 21.06
N TYR A 95 -48.54 -11.64 20.38
CA TYR A 95 -48.42 -10.84 19.15
C TYR A 95 -48.44 -11.60 17.82
N GLU A 96 -49.57 -12.25 17.53
CA GLU A 96 -50.14 -12.19 16.18
C GLU A 96 -51.15 -11.02 16.16
N ASN A 97 -50.92 -10.04 15.29
CA ASN A 97 -51.96 -9.49 14.41
C ASN A 97 -51.36 -8.43 13.48
N ASN A 98 -51.74 -8.54 12.20
CA ASN A 98 -51.59 -7.61 11.07
C ASN A 98 -50.38 -7.80 10.14
N ILE A 99 -50.47 -8.77 9.21
CA ILE A 99 -50.19 -8.54 7.76
C ILE A 99 -51.18 -9.38 6.92
N PRO A 100 -51.75 -8.87 5.80
CA PRO A 100 -52.80 -9.54 5.04
C PRO A 100 -52.32 -10.70 4.15
N GLN A 101 -53.25 -11.64 3.96
CA GLN A 101 -53.21 -12.79 3.07
C GLN A 101 -52.96 -12.41 1.60
N GLN A 102 -52.11 -13.19 0.91
CA GLN A 102 -52.36 -13.54 -0.49
C GLN A 102 -52.09 -15.03 -0.73
N HIS A 103 -53.12 -15.66 -1.28
CA HIS A 103 -53.20 -17.04 -1.73
C HIS A 103 -52.26 -17.31 -2.91
N ASN A 104 -51.69 -18.53 -2.97
CA ASN A 104 -51.94 -19.45 -4.08
C ASN A 104 -51.43 -20.87 -3.75
N ALA A 105 -52.38 -21.82 -3.83
CA ALA A 105 -52.19 -23.26 -3.84
C ALA A 105 -51.53 -23.69 -5.19
N SER A 106 -51.03 -24.90 -5.46
CA SER A 106 -51.26 -26.26 -4.97
C SER A 106 -50.18 -27.19 -5.64
N PRO A 107 -50.29 -28.54 -5.68
CA PRO A 107 -49.61 -29.45 -4.77
C PRO A 107 -48.71 -30.49 -5.50
N ASN A 108 -47.90 -31.26 -4.77
CA ASN A 108 -47.67 -32.66 -5.14
C ASN A 108 -47.28 -33.51 -3.94
N THR A 109 -48.12 -34.50 -3.70
CA THR A 109 -48.16 -35.53 -2.67
C THR A 109 -47.29 -36.74 -3.01
N CYS A 110 -46.81 -37.44 -1.96
CA CYS A 110 -46.90 -38.91 -1.72
C CYS A 110 -45.74 -39.41 -0.82
N PRO A 111 -45.87 -40.54 -0.10
CA PRO A 111 -46.60 -40.73 1.16
C PRO A 111 -45.68 -41.20 2.32
N PRO A 112 -46.17 -41.31 3.57
CA PRO A 112 -45.35 -41.73 4.72
C PRO A 112 -45.30 -43.25 4.81
N ASN A 113 -44.09 -43.83 4.97
CA ASN A 113 -43.96 -45.23 5.35
C ASN A 113 -43.74 -45.35 6.86
N ILE A 114 -44.75 -45.93 7.50
CA ILE A 114 -44.80 -46.30 8.91
C ILE A 114 -43.95 -47.55 9.08
N ASN A 115 -42.86 -47.47 9.84
CA ASN A 115 -42.29 -48.63 10.50
C ASN A 115 -42.15 -48.32 11.99
N HIS A 116 -43.15 -48.79 12.74
CA HIS A 116 -43.03 -49.01 14.16
C HIS A 116 -42.00 -50.11 14.40
N SER A 117 -40.90 -49.76 15.05
CA SER A 117 -40.04 -50.71 15.74
C SER A 117 -39.54 -50.02 16.99
N THR A 118 -40.15 -50.36 18.11
CA THR A 118 -39.65 -50.05 19.45
C THR A 118 -38.36 -50.83 19.72
N PRO A 119 -37.32 -50.19 20.26
CA PRO A 119 -36.37 -50.89 21.09
C PRO A 119 -36.39 -50.34 22.51
N HIS A 120 -36.34 -51.31 23.42
CA HIS A 120 -36.34 -51.22 24.86
C HIS A 120 -35.32 -50.22 25.43
N HIS A 121 -35.74 -49.61 26.54
CA HIS A 121 -34.97 -48.74 27.40
C HIS A 121 -33.92 -49.58 28.15
N HIS A 122 -32.63 -49.28 27.93
CA HIS A 122 -31.53 -49.66 28.81
C HIS A 122 -30.80 -48.36 29.20
N PRO A 123 -30.55 -48.10 30.50
CA PRO A 123 -29.84 -46.91 30.92
C PRO A 123 -28.32 -47.11 30.80
N ASP A 124 -27.62 -46.00 30.60
CA ASP A 124 -26.16 -45.83 30.64
C ASP A 124 -25.33 -46.43 29.50
N ALA A 125 -25.32 -45.74 28.36
CA ALA A 125 -24.15 -45.67 27.50
C ALA A 125 -23.92 -44.23 27.03
N LYS A 126 -22.88 -43.57 27.57
CA LYS A 126 -22.39 -42.28 27.07
C LYS A 126 -22.04 -42.44 25.58
N PRO A 127 -22.51 -41.57 24.67
CA PRO A 127 -22.06 -41.63 23.29
C PRO A 127 -20.56 -41.29 23.24
N GLN A 128 -19.73 -42.29 22.98
CA GLN A 128 -18.31 -42.07 22.69
C GLN A 128 -18.22 -41.24 21.40
N LYS A 129 -17.86 -39.95 21.54
CA LYS A 129 -17.45 -39.09 20.42
C LYS A 129 -16.28 -39.79 19.70
N LYS A 130 -16.49 -40.21 18.45
CA LYS A 130 -15.39 -40.52 17.52
C LYS A 130 -14.56 -39.25 17.36
N ARG A 131 -13.45 -39.16 18.08
CA ARG A 131 -12.39 -38.18 17.80
C ARG A 131 -11.81 -38.55 16.44
N SER A 132 -12.00 -37.70 15.43
CA SER A 132 -11.18 -37.77 14.22
C SER A 132 -9.72 -37.62 14.65
N SER A 133 -8.90 -38.62 14.38
CA SER A 133 -7.51 -38.74 14.83
C SER A 133 -6.51 -37.90 14.04
N GLU A 134 -6.97 -37.15 13.05
CA GLU A 134 -6.10 -36.31 12.22
C GLU A 134 -5.99 -34.89 12.79
N PRO A 135 -4.77 -34.39 13.03
CA PRO A 135 -4.56 -33.03 13.51
C PRO A 135 -5.20 -32.02 12.57
N PRO A 136 -5.85 -30.96 13.09
CA PRO A 136 -6.44 -29.93 12.24
C PRO A 136 -5.36 -29.37 11.31
N SER A 137 -5.52 -29.58 10.01
CA SER A 137 -4.57 -29.17 9.00
C SER A 137 -4.70 -27.67 8.76
N GLY A 138 -3.89 -26.87 9.43
CA GLY A 138 -3.83 -25.43 9.22
C GLY A 138 -2.83 -24.73 10.12
N TYR A 139 -2.38 -23.56 9.68
CA TYR A 139 -1.45 -22.73 10.42
C TYR A 139 -1.72 -21.25 10.13
N ILE A 140 -1.20 -20.40 10.99
CA ILE A 140 -1.11 -18.95 10.82
C ILE A 140 0.33 -18.50 11.12
N HIS A 141 0.69 -17.29 10.73
CA HIS A 141 1.86 -16.61 11.29
C HIS A 141 1.39 -15.48 12.20
N ILE A 142 2.05 -15.29 13.35
CA ILE A 142 1.80 -14.15 14.23
C ILE A 142 2.81 -13.05 13.94
N LEU A 143 2.34 -11.85 13.61
CA LEU A 143 3.17 -10.72 13.21
C LEU A 143 2.95 -9.52 14.15
N PRO A 144 4.00 -8.71 14.38
CA PRO A 144 3.85 -7.48 15.14
C PRO A 144 2.98 -6.51 14.35
N PRO A 145 2.17 -5.67 15.01
CA PRO A 145 1.36 -4.70 14.31
C PRO A 145 2.23 -3.63 13.67
N THR A 146 2.05 -3.43 12.38
CA THR A 146 2.58 -2.30 11.62
C THR A 146 1.41 -1.50 11.03
N PRO A 147 1.55 -0.17 10.82
CA PRO A 147 0.56 0.62 10.09
C PRO A 147 0.10 0.00 8.76
N GLU A 148 0.98 -0.65 8.01
CA GLU A 148 0.65 -1.35 6.76
C GLU A 148 -0.27 -2.54 7.01
N THR A 149 0.12 -3.42 7.93
CA THR A 149 -0.69 -4.60 8.28
C THR A 149 -2.02 -4.21 8.93
N TRP A 150 -2.03 -3.13 9.73
CA TRP A 150 -3.22 -2.56 10.33
C TRP A 150 -4.16 -2.01 9.26
N THR A 151 -3.63 -1.26 8.29
CA THR A 151 -4.41 -0.73 7.16
C THR A 151 -5.14 -1.83 6.38
N LEU A 152 -4.51 -2.99 6.23
CA LEU A 152 -5.09 -4.13 5.52
C LEU A 152 -6.10 -4.93 6.37
N GLY A 153 -6.00 -4.89 7.69
CA GLY A 153 -6.82 -5.71 8.60
C GLY A 153 -7.88 -4.93 9.40
N LEU A 154 -7.83 -3.59 9.41
CA LEU A 154 -8.69 -2.77 10.26
C LEU A 154 -10.18 -2.90 9.88
N PRO A 155 -11.09 -2.74 10.85
CA PRO A 155 -12.51 -2.63 10.55
C PRO A 155 -12.81 -1.34 9.78
N HIS A 156 -13.20 -1.45 8.51
CA HIS A 156 -13.56 -0.29 7.69
C HIS A 156 -14.82 0.39 8.23
N ARG A 157 -14.68 1.63 8.72
CA ARG A 157 -15.80 2.51 9.10
C ARG A 157 -16.07 3.58 8.05
N THR A 158 -15.03 3.94 7.32
CA THR A 158 -15.01 4.96 6.26
C THR A 158 -14.12 4.46 5.12
N GLN A 159 -14.09 5.22 4.03
CA GLN A 159 -12.98 5.13 3.09
C GLN A 159 -11.66 5.35 3.86
N VAL A 160 -10.60 4.64 3.44
CA VAL A 160 -9.27 4.73 4.06
C VAL A 160 -8.21 5.09 3.04
N VAL A 161 -7.17 5.77 3.51
CA VAL A 161 -5.95 6.03 2.75
C VAL A 161 -5.08 4.78 2.81
N TYR A 162 -4.74 4.18 1.68
CA TYR A 162 -3.90 2.97 1.64
C TYR A 162 -2.41 3.30 1.57
N THR A 163 -1.56 2.29 1.76
CA THR A 163 -0.11 2.43 1.82
C THR A 163 0.52 3.22 0.67
N PRO A 164 0.15 3.00 -0.61
CA PRO A 164 0.72 3.78 -1.70
C PRO A 164 0.49 5.28 -1.54
N ASP A 165 -0.73 5.68 -1.15
CA ASP A 165 -1.09 7.07 -0.95
C ASP A 165 -0.39 7.65 0.28
N TYR A 166 -0.58 7.06 1.47
CA TYR A 166 -0.02 7.67 2.69
C TYR A 166 1.51 7.65 2.73
N SER A 167 2.17 6.67 2.10
CA SER A 167 3.63 6.65 2.03
C SER A 167 4.15 7.80 1.19
N TYR A 168 3.51 8.06 0.04
CA TYR A 168 3.84 9.19 -0.82
C TYR A 168 3.51 10.52 -0.14
N ILE A 169 2.34 10.63 0.51
CA ILE A 169 1.93 11.82 1.26
C ILE A 169 2.94 12.12 2.36
N LEU A 170 3.24 11.17 3.25
CA LEU A 170 4.19 11.38 4.36
C LEU A 170 5.58 11.75 3.85
N HIS A 171 6.04 11.12 2.77
CA HIS A 171 7.30 11.46 2.12
C HIS A 171 7.31 12.90 1.60
N ARG A 172 6.30 13.29 0.81
CA ARG A 172 6.21 14.60 0.18
C ARG A 172 5.93 15.74 1.17
N LEU A 173 5.21 15.44 2.26
CA LEU A 173 5.07 16.34 3.42
C LEU A 173 6.37 16.47 4.23
N ARG A 174 7.36 15.60 4.01
CA ARG A 174 8.60 15.51 4.79
C ARG A 174 8.35 15.19 6.27
N ALA A 175 7.35 14.35 6.53
CA ALA A 175 7.10 13.84 7.88
C ALA A 175 8.30 13.01 8.35
N ARG A 176 8.81 13.36 9.53
CA ARG A 176 10.01 12.77 10.14
C ARG A 176 9.95 12.85 11.67
N PRO A 177 10.81 12.15 12.42
CA PRO A 177 10.87 12.27 13.87
C PRO A 177 10.89 13.73 14.35
N GLY A 178 10.05 14.06 15.33
CA GLY A 178 9.90 15.42 15.85
C GLY A 178 8.94 16.34 15.09
N THR A 179 8.36 15.86 13.99
CA THR A 179 7.38 16.63 13.22
C THR A 179 6.07 16.76 13.99
N ARG A 180 5.48 17.95 13.96
CA ARG A 180 4.11 18.18 14.41
C ARG A 180 3.17 18.19 13.22
N LEU A 181 2.22 17.26 13.20
CA LEU A 181 1.34 17.00 12.07
C LEU A 181 -0.13 17.28 12.44
N ILE A 182 -0.85 17.97 11.57
CA ILE A 182 -2.31 18.07 11.59
C ILE A 182 -2.88 17.01 10.65
N GLU A 183 -3.85 16.25 11.14
CA GLU A 183 -4.71 15.37 10.35
C GLU A 183 -6.16 15.80 10.56
N ALA A 184 -6.93 16.02 9.51
CA ALA A 184 -8.37 16.21 9.64
C ALA A 184 -9.14 15.37 8.63
N GLY A 185 -10.06 14.60 9.20
CA GLY A 185 -10.58 13.35 8.65
C GLY A 185 -9.88 12.14 9.27
N ALA A 186 -9.87 11.98 10.59
CA ALA A 186 -9.22 10.81 11.23
C ALA A 186 -9.82 9.48 10.74
N GLY A 187 -11.14 9.45 10.51
CA GLY A 187 -11.83 8.34 9.84
C GLY A 187 -11.65 7.00 10.55
N SER A 188 -11.08 6.02 9.84
CA SER A 188 -10.78 4.69 10.40
C SER A 188 -9.37 4.58 11.00
N GLY A 189 -8.60 5.67 11.04
CA GLY A 189 -7.28 5.74 11.69
C GLY A 189 -6.12 5.13 10.90
N SER A 190 -6.29 4.79 9.61
CA SER A 190 -5.21 4.21 8.80
C SER A 190 -4.03 5.17 8.62
N PHE A 191 -4.28 6.40 8.15
CA PHE A 191 -3.25 7.43 8.02
C PHE A 191 -2.68 7.80 9.39
N THR A 192 -3.53 7.95 10.42
CA THR A 192 -3.12 8.24 11.80
C THR A 192 -2.02 7.31 12.30
N HIS A 193 -2.14 5.99 12.10
CA HIS A 193 -1.10 5.03 12.52
C HIS A 193 0.20 5.17 11.73
N ALA A 194 0.11 5.41 10.41
CA ALA A 194 1.28 5.62 9.57
C ALA A 194 2.03 6.90 9.94
N ALA A 195 1.27 7.98 10.17
CA ALA A 195 1.79 9.26 10.63
C ALA A 195 2.44 9.13 12.02
N ALA A 196 1.83 8.37 12.94
CA ALA A 196 2.34 8.16 14.29
C ALA A 196 3.77 7.61 14.24
N ARG A 197 3.98 6.56 13.44
CA ARG A 197 5.32 6.00 13.24
C ARG A 197 6.28 6.98 12.55
N ALA A 198 5.80 7.75 11.57
CA ALA A 198 6.66 8.69 10.83
C ALA A 198 7.17 9.85 11.70
N VAL A 199 6.36 10.34 12.66
CA VAL A 199 6.75 11.46 13.52
C VAL A 199 7.38 11.03 14.84
N TYR A 200 7.35 9.74 15.17
CA TYR A 200 7.85 9.23 16.43
C TYR A 200 9.36 9.46 16.60
N GLY A 201 9.71 10.13 17.69
CA GLY A 201 11.09 10.46 18.05
C GLY A 201 11.27 11.97 18.31
N PRO A 202 12.46 12.36 18.81
CA PRO A 202 12.78 13.76 19.02
C PRO A 202 13.03 14.46 17.68
N SER A 203 12.76 15.76 17.66
CA SER A 203 13.15 16.66 16.56
C SER A 203 14.66 16.65 16.43
N SER A 204 15.14 16.03 15.36
CA SER A 204 16.48 16.27 14.85
C SER A 204 16.50 17.67 14.25
N SER A 205 16.53 18.72 15.07
CA SER A 205 16.90 20.03 14.52
C SER A 205 18.37 19.91 14.13
N PRO A 206 18.73 19.96 12.84
CA PRO A 206 20.13 20.14 12.49
C PRO A 206 20.53 21.51 13.01
N ARG A 207 21.73 21.58 13.57
CA ARG A 207 22.55 22.78 13.62
C ARG A 207 22.26 23.64 12.40
N SER A 208 22.02 24.93 12.59
CA SER A 208 22.09 25.91 11.52
C SER A 208 23.31 25.58 10.64
N SER A 209 23.10 25.17 9.39
CA SER A 209 24.17 24.96 8.42
C SER A 209 24.70 26.29 7.89
N SER A 210 24.84 27.30 8.76
CA SER A 210 25.63 28.49 8.52
C SER A 210 27.04 28.25 9.07
N SER A 211 27.87 27.59 8.25
CA SER A 211 29.34 27.57 8.30
C SER A 211 29.88 26.15 8.17
N LEU A 212 30.30 25.80 6.96
CA LEU A 212 31.21 24.67 6.71
C LEU A 212 32.66 24.99 7.14
N THR A 213 32.92 26.10 7.85
CA THR A 213 34.28 26.58 8.13
C THR A 213 34.52 27.12 9.53
N ALA A 214 33.64 26.89 10.51
CA ALA A 214 33.91 27.28 11.89
C ALA A 214 33.51 26.16 12.86
N GLY A 215 34.49 25.71 13.65
CA GLY A 215 34.28 24.72 14.69
C GLY A 215 33.23 25.17 15.72
N PRO A 216 32.65 24.23 16.47
CA PRO A 216 31.58 24.52 17.43
C PRO A 216 32.10 25.40 18.57
N THR A 217 31.51 26.58 18.77
CA THR A 217 31.62 27.32 20.03
C THR A 217 30.59 26.78 21.03
N PRO A 218 30.95 26.50 22.30
CA PRO A 218 30.06 25.80 23.24
C PRO A 218 28.99 26.66 23.93
N ALA A 219 28.80 27.93 23.55
CA ALA A 219 28.21 28.92 24.46
C ALA A 219 26.73 29.31 24.21
N ASP A 220 26.11 28.96 23.08
CA ASP A 220 24.83 29.60 22.69
C ASP A 220 23.58 28.68 22.69
N ASP A 221 23.68 27.42 23.13
CA ASP A 221 22.54 26.46 23.04
C ASP A 221 22.31 25.61 24.31
N GLU A 222 22.62 26.17 25.48
CA GLU A 222 22.22 25.55 26.75
C GLU A 222 20.75 25.91 27.08
N GLY A 223 19.80 25.03 26.73
CA GLY A 223 18.53 24.99 27.47
C GLY A 223 17.24 24.54 26.76
N LYS A 224 17.20 24.40 25.43
CA LYS A 224 15.95 23.96 24.76
C LYS A 224 15.83 22.44 24.76
N LYS A 225 14.91 21.91 25.58
CA LYS A 225 14.54 20.48 25.58
C LYS A 225 14.13 20.05 24.16
N PRO A 226 14.56 18.87 23.68
CA PRO A 226 14.18 18.37 22.37
C PRO A 226 12.65 18.23 22.29
N THR A 227 12.05 18.80 21.24
CA THR A 227 10.61 18.67 20.99
C THR A 227 10.34 17.28 20.40
N TRP A 228 9.39 16.55 20.97
CA TRP A 228 8.95 15.27 20.41
C TRP A 228 7.97 15.52 19.27
N GLY A 229 7.89 14.56 18.33
CA GLY A 229 6.86 14.59 17.29
C GLY A 229 5.48 14.45 17.92
N HIS A 230 4.46 14.97 17.26
CA HIS A 230 3.10 14.95 17.79
C HIS A 230 2.07 15.04 16.67
N ILE A 231 0.92 14.41 16.86
CA ILE A 231 -0.18 14.44 15.89
C ILE A 231 -1.40 15.08 16.53
N HIS A 232 -1.93 16.10 15.87
CA HIS A 232 -3.23 16.68 16.18
C HIS A 232 -4.22 16.15 15.14
N SER A 233 -5.03 15.17 15.55
CA SER A 233 -6.00 14.50 14.68
C SER A 233 -7.41 14.97 15.00
N TYR A 234 -8.21 15.25 13.97
CA TYR A 234 -9.55 15.81 14.11
C TYR A 234 -10.60 14.91 13.43
N GLU A 235 -11.66 14.59 14.17
CA GLU A 235 -12.83 13.86 13.69
C GLU A 235 -14.10 14.61 14.12
N PHE A 236 -15.02 14.85 13.19
CA PHE A 236 -16.25 15.60 13.49
C PHE A 236 -17.37 14.70 14.03
N HIS A 237 -17.32 13.41 13.73
CA HIS A 237 -18.37 12.45 14.09
C HIS A 237 -18.09 11.78 15.44
N SER A 238 -18.94 12.06 16.42
CA SER A 238 -18.79 11.61 17.81
C SER A 238 -18.60 10.10 17.98
N PRO A 239 -19.46 9.21 17.43
CA PRO A 239 -19.21 7.77 17.49
C PRO A 239 -17.86 7.30 16.94
N ARG A 240 -17.41 7.83 15.78
CA ARG A 240 -16.10 7.47 15.22
C ARG A 240 -14.95 7.96 16.09
N HIS A 241 -15.05 9.18 16.62
CA HIS A 241 -14.09 9.72 17.56
C HIS A 241 -13.95 8.81 18.79
N SER A 242 -15.06 8.42 19.41
CA SER A 242 -15.03 7.56 20.60
C SER A 242 -14.41 6.19 20.32
N THR A 243 -14.76 5.55 19.20
CA THR A 243 -14.15 4.29 18.79
C THR A 243 -12.65 4.43 18.53
N LEU A 244 -12.24 5.43 17.75
CA LEU A 244 -10.82 5.66 17.45
C LEU A 244 -10.04 6.01 18.71
N SER A 245 -10.60 6.81 19.62
CA SER A 245 -9.94 7.13 20.90
C SER A 245 -9.66 5.88 21.73
N ALA A 246 -10.61 4.93 21.78
CA ALA A 246 -10.41 3.67 22.49
C ALA A 246 -9.37 2.77 21.79
N GLU A 247 -9.34 2.77 20.46
CA GLU A 247 -8.33 2.07 19.67
C GLU A 247 -6.93 2.65 19.90
N LEU A 248 -6.75 3.97 19.85
CA LEU A 248 -5.46 4.62 20.07
C LEU A 248 -4.92 4.34 21.48
N ALA A 249 -5.80 4.35 22.49
CA ALA A 249 -5.44 3.99 23.85
C ALA A 249 -5.04 2.51 23.98
N SER A 250 -5.81 1.59 23.38
CA SER A 250 -5.47 0.15 23.42
C SER A 250 -4.20 -0.17 22.64
N HIS A 251 -3.86 0.65 21.63
CA HIS A 251 -2.63 0.55 20.86
C HIS A 251 -1.46 1.31 21.49
N GLY A 252 -1.66 2.02 22.61
CA GLY A 252 -0.62 2.81 23.30
C GLY A 252 -0.09 3.99 22.47
N LEU A 253 -0.88 4.51 21.54
CA LEU A 253 -0.53 5.65 20.68
C LEU A 253 -1.10 6.99 21.19
N ASP A 254 -1.97 6.96 22.19
CA ASP A 254 -2.56 8.15 22.81
C ASP A 254 -1.55 9.19 23.34
N PRO A 255 -0.32 8.85 23.81
CA PRO A 255 0.63 9.88 24.24
C PRO A 255 1.19 10.70 23.07
N LEU A 256 1.14 10.16 21.85
CA LEU A 256 1.68 10.80 20.64
C LEU A 256 0.61 11.53 19.83
N ILE A 257 -0.67 11.27 20.11
CA ILE A 257 -1.80 11.72 19.29
C ILE A 257 -2.83 12.41 20.19
N THR A 258 -3.07 13.69 19.91
CA THR A 258 -4.23 14.40 20.45
C THR A 258 -5.38 14.29 19.45
N LEU A 259 -6.34 13.42 19.75
CA LEU A 259 -7.58 13.30 19.00
C LEU A 259 -8.61 14.29 19.53
N SER A 260 -9.22 15.08 18.65
CA SER A 260 -10.23 16.09 18.99
C SER A 260 -11.53 15.89 18.24
N LEU A 261 -12.66 15.88 18.97
CA LEU A 261 -14.00 15.89 18.38
C LEU A 261 -14.33 17.30 17.90
N ARG A 262 -14.22 17.56 16.58
CA ARG A 262 -14.43 18.90 16.02
C ARG A 262 -14.72 18.89 14.52
N ASP A 263 -15.56 19.83 14.10
CA ASP A 263 -15.64 20.24 12.70
C ASP A 263 -14.63 21.35 12.42
N VAL A 264 -13.56 20.99 11.70
CA VAL A 264 -12.47 21.91 11.37
C VAL A 264 -12.83 22.93 10.30
N CYS A 265 -13.91 22.70 9.52
CA CYS A 265 -14.35 23.64 8.50
C CYS A 265 -14.98 24.89 9.13
N THR A 266 -15.65 24.72 10.27
CA THR A 266 -16.34 25.80 10.99
C THR A 266 -15.52 26.33 12.16
N SER A 267 -14.95 25.42 12.96
CA SER A 267 -14.34 25.74 14.26
C SER A 267 -12.81 25.73 14.24
N GLY A 268 -12.21 25.43 13.10
CA GLY A 268 -10.77 25.42 12.90
C GLY A 268 -10.01 24.42 13.78
N PHE A 269 -8.72 24.70 14.00
CA PHE A 269 -7.75 23.77 14.59
C PHE A 269 -7.25 24.18 15.98
N LEU A 270 -8.10 24.84 16.77
CA LEU A 270 -7.78 25.29 18.14
C LEU A 270 -7.09 24.19 19.00
N GLY A 271 -6.03 24.54 19.72
CA GLY A 271 -5.26 23.59 20.53
C GLY A 271 -4.23 22.77 19.74
N THR A 272 -4.11 22.98 18.43
CA THR A 272 -2.88 22.63 17.71
C THR A 272 -1.85 23.73 17.90
N GLU A 273 -0.59 23.33 18.11
CA GLU A 273 0.52 24.27 18.24
C GLU A 273 1.67 23.89 17.29
N SER A 274 2.10 24.87 16.48
CA SER A 274 3.34 24.78 15.67
C SER A 274 3.39 23.58 14.72
N ALA A 275 2.30 23.31 13.98
CA ALA A 275 2.28 22.26 12.97
C ALA A 275 3.09 22.65 11.72
N SER A 276 3.84 21.69 11.17
CA SER A 276 4.62 21.86 9.94
C SER A 276 4.22 20.92 8.80
N CYS A 277 3.37 19.93 9.11
CA CYS A 277 2.79 19.00 8.14
C CYS A 277 1.27 18.97 8.33
N ILE A 278 0.52 18.96 7.23
CA ILE A 278 -0.94 19.00 7.26
C ILE A 278 -1.47 18.00 6.25
N PHE A 279 -2.40 17.16 6.69
CA PHE A 279 -3.14 16.25 5.84
C PHE A 279 -4.65 16.46 6.05
N LEU A 280 -5.37 16.73 4.96
CA LEU A 280 -6.82 16.94 4.98
C LEU A 280 -7.52 15.88 4.10
N ASP A 281 -8.27 14.98 4.73
CA ASP A 281 -9.22 14.07 4.10
C ASP A 281 -10.64 14.50 4.48
N LEU A 282 -11.14 15.53 3.79
CA LEU A 282 -12.39 16.20 4.09
C LEU A 282 -13.26 16.29 2.83
N PRO A 283 -14.59 16.33 2.93
CA PRO A 283 -15.46 16.55 1.77
C PRO A 283 -15.30 17.94 1.15
N ALA A 284 -14.93 18.94 1.96
CA ALA A 284 -14.76 20.34 1.54
C ALA A 284 -13.50 20.97 2.16
N PRO A 285 -12.29 20.50 1.78
CA PRO A 285 -11.05 20.93 2.42
C PRO A 285 -10.79 22.44 2.26
N TRP A 286 -11.30 23.08 1.19
CA TRP A 286 -11.20 24.54 0.99
C TRP A 286 -11.84 25.36 2.11
N LEU A 287 -12.81 24.82 2.86
CA LEU A 287 -13.39 25.50 4.02
C LEU A 287 -12.50 25.44 5.27
N ALA A 288 -11.61 24.45 5.34
CA ALA A 288 -10.66 24.31 6.45
C ALA A 288 -9.40 25.18 6.26
N LEU A 289 -9.03 25.49 5.01
CA LEU A 289 -7.82 26.26 4.69
C LEU A 289 -7.72 27.63 5.39
N PRO A 290 -8.79 28.45 5.50
CA PRO A 290 -8.72 29.73 6.21
C PRO A 290 -8.32 29.62 7.68
N HIS A 291 -8.57 28.46 8.30
CA HIS A 291 -8.21 28.20 9.71
C HIS A 291 -6.75 27.77 9.89
N LEU A 292 -6.03 27.48 8.80
CA LEU A 292 -4.61 27.14 8.80
C LEU A 292 -3.76 28.41 8.72
N SER A 293 -3.83 29.21 9.78
CA SER A 293 -3.15 30.50 9.86
C SER A 293 -1.99 30.49 10.86
N ARG A 294 -0.97 31.31 10.59
CA ARG A 294 0.04 31.70 11.58
C ARG A 294 -0.42 32.85 12.47
N ARG A 295 -1.44 33.60 12.04
CA ARG A 295 -2.04 34.68 12.84
C ARG A 295 -2.96 34.07 13.89
N MET A 296 -3.01 34.69 15.07
CA MET A 296 -3.70 34.19 16.27
C MET A 296 -5.07 33.58 15.94
N PRO A 297 -5.35 32.33 16.34
CA PRO A 297 -4.63 31.51 17.33
C PRO A 297 -3.45 30.68 16.80
N GLY A 298 -2.93 30.97 15.59
CA GLY A 298 -1.59 30.54 15.14
C GLY A 298 -1.29 29.04 15.28
N VAL A 299 -1.85 28.21 14.40
CA VAL A 299 -1.71 26.74 14.49
C VAL A 299 -0.48 26.20 13.76
N LEU A 300 0.15 27.04 12.92
CA LEU A 300 1.24 26.67 12.04
C LEU A 300 2.60 27.16 12.57
N ASP A 301 3.65 26.38 12.31
CA ASP A 301 5.03 26.75 12.65
C ASP A 301 5.48 27.97 11.82
N PRO A 302 5.86 29.11 12.45
CA PRO A 302 6.36 30.28 11.73
C PRO A 302 7.80 30.10 11.26
N THR A 303 8.59 29.25 11.93
CA THR A 303 10.04 29.11 11.72
C THR A 303 10.40 28.16 10.59
N ARG A 304 9.41 27.43 10.05
CA ARG A 304 9.61 26.40 9.03
C ARG A 304 8.58 26.56 7.91
N ALA A 305 8.98 26.11 6.71
CA ALA A 305 8.03 25.93 5.62
C ALA A 305 7.04 24.81 5.98
N VAL A 306 5.74 25.12 5.89
CA VAL A 306 4.66 24.20 6.22
C VAL A 306 4.18 23.53 4.93
N ARG A 307 3.92 22.23 4.99
CA ARG A 307 3.47 21.45 3.83
C ARG A 307 2.07 20.94 4.07
N ILE A 308 1.23 21.03 3.05
CA ILE A 308 -0.13 20.50 3.07
C ILE A 308 -0.33 19.49 1.95
N CYS A 309 -1.15 18.48 2.24
CA CYS A 309 -1.74 17.58 1.26
C CYS A 309 -3.24 17.50 1.52
N THR A 310 -4.06 17.68 0.48
CA THR A 310 -5.49 17.38 0.53
C THR A 310 -5.81 16.15 -0.29
N PHE A 311 -6.63 15.27 0.24
CA PHE A 311 -7.12 14.05 -0.40
C PHE A 311 -8.55 14.30 -0.89
N SER A 312 -8.80 14.27 -2.20
CA SER A 312 -10.14 14.52 -2.76
C SER A 312 -10.46 13.60 -3.93
N PRO A 313 -11.57 12.85 -3.90
CA PRO A 313 -11.91 11.91 -4.96
C PRO A 313 -12.35 12.60 -6.26
N CYS A 314 -13.01 13.76 -6.17
CA CYS A 314 -13.60 14.45 -7.32
C CYS A 314 -12.72 15.62 -7.79
N ILE A 315 -12.65 15.82 -9.11
CA ILE A 315 -11.80 16.87 -9.70
C ILE A 315 -12.35 18.28 -9.42
N GLU A 316 -13.65 18.43 -9.19
CA GLU A 316 -14.31 19.68 -8.82
C GLU A 316 -13.91 20.11 -7.41
N GLN A 317 -13.68 19.15 -6.52
CA GLN A 317 -13.15 19.41 -5.18
C GLN A 317 -11.71 19.93 -5.29
N VAL A 318 -10.88 19.30 -6.12
CA VAL A 318 -9.51 19.76 -6.43
C VAL A 318 -9.50 21.19 -6.93
N HIS A 319 -10.38 21.53 -7.89
CA HIS A 319 -10.48 22.88 -8.43
C HIS A 319 -10.77 23.90 -7.32
N ARG A 320 -11.77 23.65 -6.46
CA ARG A 320 -12.10 24.55 -5.35
C ARG A 320 -10.96 24.70 -4.35
N THR A 321 -10.27 23.60 -4.03
CA THR A 321 -9.10 23.60 -3.15
C THR A 321 -7.96 24.45 -3.72
N ILE A 322 -7.58 24.22 -4.98
CA ILE A 322 -6.51 24.98 -5.65
C ILE A 322 -6.88 26.47 -5.73
N ALA A 323 -8.13 26.78 -6.07
CA ALA A 323 -8.60 28.17 -6.12
C ALA A 323 -8.49 28.87 -4.75
N SER A 324 -8.79 28.17 -3.65
CA SER A 324 -8.63 28.71 -2.30
C SER A 324 -7.16 28.83 -1.89
N LEU A 325 -6.31 27.85 -2.21
CA LEU A 325 -4.87 27.88 -1.94
C LEU A 325 -4.20 29.07 -2.65
N ARG A 326 -4.54 29.33 -3.93
CA ARG A 326 -4.02 30.44 -4.73
C ARG A 326 -4.42 31.83 -4.21
N ARG A 327 -5.58 31.95 -3.56
CA ARG A 327 -6.01 33.21 -2.92
C ARG A 327 -5.28 33.47 -1.60
N MET A 328 -4.58 32.47 -1.09
CA MET A 328 -3.80 32.50 0.15
C MET A 328 -2.31 32.44 -0.20
N GLU A 329 -1.45 32.44 0.82
CA GLU A 329 0.02 32.49 0.67
C GLU A 329 0.65 31.12 0.32
N TRP A 330 -0.14 30.17 -0.21
CA TRP A 330 0.36 28.85 -0.57
C TRP A 330 1.00 28.87 -1.97
N VAL A 331 2.20 28.33 -2.06
CA VAL A 331 3.00 28.21 -3.29
C VAL A 331 3.27 26.73 -3.62
N GLU A 332 3.93 26.46 -4.75
CA GLU A 332 4.27 25.11 -5.22
C GLU A 332 3.04 24.17 -5.25
N ILE A 333 1.91 24.69 -5.73
CA ILE A 333 0.65 23.93 -5.79
C ILE A 333 0.73 22.90 -6.93
N GLU A 334 0.69 21.62 -6.58
CA GLU A 334 0.75 20.52 -7.55
C GLU A 334 -0.32 19.47 -7.21
N MET A 335 -0.92 18.88 -8.25
CA MET A 335 -1.85 17.77 -8.10
C MET A 335 -1.28 16.51 -8.78
N CYS A 336 -1.40 15.37 -8.11
CA CYS A 336 -1.06 14.07 -8.66
C CYS A 336 -2.03 12.98 -8.19
N GLY A 337 -2.10 11.86 -8.92
CA GLY A 337 -2.72 10.62 -8.47
C GLY A 337 -1.67 9.52 -8.36
N ILE A 338 -1.88 8.55 -7.45
CA ILE A 338 -0.98 7.41 -7.27
C ILE A 338 -1.65 6.14 -7.75
N ALA A 339 -1.05 5.49 -8.76
CA ALA A 339 -1.50 4.21 -9.27
C ALA A 339 -0.57 3.09 -8.76
N ALA A 340 -1.11 2.22 -7.92
CA ALA A 340 -0.38 1.06 -7.41
C ALA A 340 -0.92 -0.24 -8.01
N LYS A 341 -0.03 -1.16 -8.37
CA LYS A 341 -0.37 -2.48 -8.90
C LYS A 341 0.46 -3.54 -8.21
N LYS A 342 -0.18 -4.58 -7.66
CA LYS A 342 0.54 -5.79 -7.22
C LYS A 342 0.73 -6.73 -8.39
N VAL A 343 1.95 -7.27 -8.50
CA VAL A 343 2.31 -8.24 -9.53
C VAL A 343 2.50 -9.61 -8.89
N GLU A 344 1.68 -10.57 -9.31
CA GLU A 344 1.84 -11.97 -8.93
C GLU A 344 2.79 -12.69 -9.88
N VAL A 345 3.75 -13.38 -9.30
CA VAL A 345 4.61 -14.31 -10.04
C VAL A 345 3.91 -15.67 -10.10
N ARG A 346 3.72 -16.18 -11.31
CA ARG A 346 3.09 -17.49 -11.59
C ARG A 346 3.98 -18.31 -12.51
N ARG A 347 3.77 -19.62 -12.52
CA ARG A 347 4.34 -20.52 -13.52
C ARG A 347 3.23 -21.00 -14.44
N GLU A 348 3.35 -20.66 -15.71
CA GLU A 348 2.43 -21.09 -16.74
C GLU A 348 2.95 -22.37 -17.40
N ARG A 349 2.12 -23.40 -17.44
CA ARG A 349 2.43 -24.67 -18.09
C ARG A 349 1.67 -24.69 -19.41
N VAL A 350 2.42 -24.57 -20.49
CA VAL A 350 1.89 -24.59 -21.85
C VAL A 350 2.44 -25.82 -22.55
N GLY A 351 1.60 -26.51 -23.30
CA GLY A 351 1.98 -27.69 -24.06
C GLY A 351 1.04 -28.87 -23.81
N VAL A 352 0.87 -29.67 -24.85
CA VAL A 352 0.15 -30.94 -24.90
C VAL A 352 0.68 -31.90 -23.84
N ALA A 353 2.00 -31.87 -23.55
CA ALA A 353 2.63 -32.67 -22.48
C ALA A 353 2.02 -32.43 -21.08
N PHE A 354 1.47 -31.24 -20.84
CA PHE A 354 0.79 -30.92 -19.58
C PHE A 354 -0.72 -31.16 -19.64
N GLY A 355 -1.32 -31.29 -20.84
CA GLY A 355 -2.76 -31.41 -21.06
C GLY A 355 -3.42 -32.66 -20.45
N GLY A 356 -2.65 -33.68 -20.10
CA GLY A 356 -3.14 -34.89 -19.41
C GLY A 356 -3.39 -34.71 -17.91
N ARG A 357 -2.89 -33.64 -17.28
CA ARG A 357 -3.06 -33.36 -15.84
C ARG A 357 -4.38 -32.61 -15.57
N ARG A 358 -5.51 -33.24 -15.91
CA ARG A 358 -6.86 -32.70 -15.64
C ARG A 358 -7.02 -32.40 -14.14
N GLY A 359 -7.25 -31.14 -13.79
CA GLY A 359 -7.51 -30.68 -12.42
C GLY A 359 -6.46 -29.73 -11.83
N GLU A 360 -5.28 -29.61 -12.44
CA GLU A 360 -4.26 -28.64 -12.02
C GLU A 360 -4.56 -27.23 -12.55
N LYS A 361 -4.71 -26.25 -11.66
CA LYS A 361 -4.91 -24.83 -12.03
C LYS A 361 -3.68 -24.31 -12.80
N GLY A 362 -3.91 -23.72 -13.97
CA GLY A 362 -2.86 -23.05 -14.76
C GLY A 362 -2.21 -23.91 -15.85
N VAL A 363 -2.78 -25.09 -16.14
CA VAL A 363 -2.42 -25.90 -17.30
C VAL A 363 -3.22 -25.44 -18.51
N SER A 364 -2.54 -24.89 -19.50
CA SER A 364 -3.12 -24.64 -20.81
C SER A 364 -2.90 -25.88 -21.68
N ALA A 365 -3.99 -26.58 -22.01
CA ALA A 365 -3.96 -27.76 -22.89
C ALA A 365 -3.75 -27.39 -24.38
N HIS A 366 -3.33 -26.16 -24.67
CA HIS A 366 -2.97 -25.73 -26.00
C HIS A 366 -1.50 -26.07 -26.30
N PRO A 367 -1.18 -26.44 -27.55
CA PRO A 367 0.19 -26.66 -27.96
C PRO A 367 1.01 -25.38 -27.77
N ALA A 368 2.20 -25.51 -27.20
CA ALA A 368 3.13 -24.41 -26.93
C ALA A 368 3.83 -23.92 -28.21
N SER A 369 3.84 -24.74 -29.26
CA SER A 369 4.47 -24.39 -30.54
C SER A 369 3.68 -24.97 -31.72
N VAL A 370 3.89 -24.40 -32.91
CA VAL A 370 3.32 -24.93 -34.17
C VAL A 370 3.77 -26.38 -34.39
N ARG A 371 5.01 -26.73 -34.04
CA ARG A 371 5.52 -28.10 -34.15
C ARG A 371 4.74 -29.07 -33.28
N GLU A 372 4.44 -28.67 -32.05
CA GLU A 372 3.64 -29.47 -31.12
C GLU A 372 2.17 -29.58 -31.59
N ALA A 373 1.61 -28.49 -32.12
CA ALA A 373 0.27 -28.46 -32.70
C ALA A 373 0.14 -29.42 -33.90
N VAL A 374 1.10 -29.35 -34.83
CA VAL A 374 1.15 -30.23 -36.01
C VAL A 374 1.39 -31.67 -35.60
N GLY A 375 2.27 -31.92 -34.62
CA GLY A 375 2.50 -33.26 -34.07
C GLY A 375 1.23 -33.86 -33.47
N ARG A 376 0.49 -33.09 -32.66
CA ARG A 376 -0.81 -33.48 -32.12
C ARG A 376 -1.84 -33.72 -33.22
N GLY A 377 -1.86 -32.87 -34.25
CA GLY A 377 -2.75 -33.02 -35.40
C GLY A 377 -2.54 -34.33 -36.15
N ARG A 378 -1.28 -34.68 -36.43
CA ARG A 378 -0.94 -35.96 -37.08
C ARG A 378 -1.34 -37.17 -36.24
N GLU A 379 -1.10 -37.13 -34.92
CA GLU A 379 -1.50 -38.20 -34.01
C GLU A 379 -3.03 -38.41 -33.99
N VAL A 380 -3.80 -37.32 -34.02
CA VAL A 380 -5.27 -37.37 -34.08
C VAL A 380 -5.74 -37.93 -35.43
N GLU A 381 -5.11 -37.54 -36.54
CA GLU A 381 -5.44 -38.06 -37.87
C GLU A 381 -5.17 -39.56 -37.98
N GLU A 382 -3.99 -40.02 -37.51
CA GLU A 382 -3.66 -41.45 -37.47
C GLU A 382 -4.63 -42.24 -36.59
N ARG A 383 -5.02 -41.68 -35.44
CA ARG A 383 -6.02 -42.28 -34.55
C ARG A 383 -7.39 -42.38 -35.23
N GLY A 384 -7.81 -41.32 -35.92
CA GLY A 384 -9.05 -41.30 -36.69
C GLY A 384 -9.04 -42.33 -37.82
N ARG A 385 -7.90 -42.45 -38.52
CA ARG A 385 -7.70 -43.47 -39.57
C ARG A 385 -7.81 -44.89 -39.01
N ARG A 386 -7.13 -45.21 -37.91
CA ARG A 386 -7.22 -46.53 -37.24
C ARG A 386 -8.61 -46.83 -36.69
N TRP A 387 -9.36 -45.81 -36.29
CA TRP A 387 -10.76 -45.98 -35.88
C TRP A 387 -11.65 -46.29 -37.08
N HIS A 388 -11.45 -45.59 -38.19
CA HIS A 388 -12.19 -45.82 -39.44
C HIS A 388 -11.85 -47.18 -40.05
N GLU A 389 -10.57 -47.56 -40.10
CA GLU A 389 -10.13 -48.89 -40.54
C GLU A 389 -10.75 -49.99 -39.68
N ARG A 390 -10.84 -49.81 -38.36
CA ARG A 390 -11.54 -50.76 -37.48
C ARG A 390 -13.04 -50.82 -37.72
N GLN A 391 -13.69 -49.71 -38.05
CA GLN A 391 -15.11 -49.69 -38.41
C GLN A 391 -15.36 -50.36 -39.76
N VAL A 392 -14.51 -50.12 -40.77
CA VAL A 392 -14.61 -50.76 -42.09
C VAL A 392 -14.34 -52.26 -41.97
N MET A 393 -13.29 -52.67 -41.25
CA MET A 393 -12.98 -54.09 -40.99
C MET A 393 -14.00 -54.76 -40.05
N GLY A 394 -14.80 -53.99 -39.30
CA GLY A 394 -15.95 -54.48 -38.55
C GLY A 394 -17.16 -54.68 -39.46
N ALA A 395 -17.45 -53.70 -40.32
CA ALA A 395 -18.53 -53.77 -41.30
C ALA A 395 -18.31 -54.83 -42.39
N GLU A 396 -17.06 -55.10 -42.79
CA GLU A 396 -16.70 -56.20 -43.71
C GLU A 396 -16.84 -57.57 -43.04
N ARG A 397 -16.51 -57.69 -41.75
CA ARG A 397 -16.77 -58.91 -40.95
C ARG A 397 -18.28 -59.16 -40.79
N ASP A 398 -19.07 -58.10 -40.57
CA ASP A 398 -20.54 -58.20 -40.52
C ASP A 398 -21.18 -58.45 -41.90
N ALA A 399 -20.46 -58.19 -43.01
CA ALA A 399 -20.93 -58.45 -44.38
C ALA A 399 -20.53 -59.83 -44.92
N GLU A 400 -19.42 -60.43 -44.44
CA GLU A 400 -19.01 -61.79 -44.79
C GLU A 400 -19.65 -62.88 -43.93
N GLU A 401 -20.18 -62.57 -42.73
CA GLU A 401 -21.00 -63.51 -41.95
C GLU A 401 -22.48 -63.51 -42.38
N LYS A 402 -22.74 -64.06 -43.58
CA LYS A 402 -23.98 -64.81 -43.86
C LYS A 402 -23.66 -66.29 -43.97
N GLU A 403 -23.24 -66.90 -42.86
CA GLU A 403 -23.66 -68.24 -42.40
C GLU A 403 -22.89 -68.62 -41.11
N ALA A 404 -23.67 -68.97 -40.06
CA ALA A 404 -23.28 -69.60 -38.78
C ALA A 404 -22.81 -68.69 -37.61
N PRO A 405 -22.99 -69.11 -36.34
CA PRO A 405 -23.59 -68.27 -35.29
C PRO A 405 -22.61 -67.50 -34.40
N VAL A 406 -23.12 -66.35 -33.95
CA VAL A 406 -22.59 -65.44 -32.93
C VAL A 406 -21.98 -66.18 -31.74
N VAL A 407 -20.66 -66.12 -31.61
CA VAL A 407 -19.96 -66.32 -30.34
C VAL A 407 -19.51 -64.95 -29.87
N MET A 408 -20.20 -64.45 -28.84
CA MET A 408 -19.82 -63.23 -28.13
C MET A 408 -18.38 -63.37 -27.62
N LYS A 409 -17.47 -62.60 -28.19
CA LYS A 409 -16.20 -62.28 -27.56
C LYS A 409 -16.33 -60.92 -26.91
N GLU A 410 -16.43 -60.96 -25.59
CA GLU A 410 -16.05 -59.87 -24.71
C GLU A 410 -14.59 -59.52 -25.01
N GLU A 411 -14.37 -58.48 -25.79
CA GLU A 411 -13.05 -57.85 -25.94
C GLU A 411 -13.07 -56.56 -25.12
N GLU A 412 -12.51 -56.70 -23.92
CA GLU A 412 -11.70 -55.71 -23.21
C GLU A 412 -11.92 -54.26 -23.64
N GLU A 413 -12.68 -53.52 -22.83
CA GLU A 413 -12.43 -52.09 -22.66
C GLU A 413 -10.98 -51.94 -22.17
N GLU A 414 -10.03 -51.90 -23.10
CA GLU A 414 -8.75 -51.25 -22.88
C GLU A 414 -9.08 -49.79 -22.57
N HIS A 415 -9.26 -49.52 -21.28
CA HIS A 415 -8.91 -48.25 -20.69
C HIS A 415 -7.42 -48.06 -21.01
N LEU A 416 -7.14 -47.56 -22.21
CA LEU A 416 -5.85 -47.02 -22.62
C LEU A 416 -5.62 -45.81 -21.71
N GLU A 417 -5.13 -46.09 -20.50
CA GLU A 417 -4.34 -45.13 -19.75
C GLU A 417 -3.34 -44.58 -20.74
N MET A 418 -3.47 -43.29 -21.04
CA MET A 418 -2.50 -42.56 -21.81
C MET A 418 -1.14 -42.83 -21.17
N LYS A 419 -0.33 -43.69 -21.80
CA LYS A 419 1.07 -43.88 -21.43
C LYS A 419 1.68 -42.49 -21.43
N LYS A 420 2.01 -41.99 -20.24
CA LYS A 420 2.59 -40.65 -20.06
C LYS A 420 3.82 -40.57 -20.95
N PRO A 421 3.87 -39.69 -21.96
CA PRO A 421 5.09 -39.50 -22.72
C PRO A 421 6.05 -38.74 -21.80
N GLY A 422 7.08 -39.43 -21.29
CA GLY A 422 8.18 -38.81 -20.54
C GLY A 422 8.35 -39.30 -19.11
N GLU A 423 8.67 -40.59 -18.92
CA GLU A 423 9.34 -41.07 -17.69
C GLU A 423 10.86 -41.22 -17.87
N GLU A 424 11.43 -40.68 -18.95
CA GLU A 424 12.87 -40.51 -19.09
C GLU A 424 13.23 -39.03 -18.97
N GLY A 425 13.69 -38.64 -17.78
CA GLY A 425 14.62 -37.52 -17.63
C GLY A 425 14.10 -36.14 -17.19
N ASN A 426 12.89 -36.00 -16.63
CA ASN A 426 12.54 -34.71 -16.02
C ASN A 426 13.07 -34.62 -14.58
N THR A 427 14.30 -34.14 -14.43
CA THR A 427 14.99 -33.92 -13.13
C THR A 427 14.46 -32.70 -12.36
N VAL A 428 13.47 -32.00 -12.90
CA VAL A 428 12.93 -30.76 -12.33
C VAL A 428 11.70 -31.08 -11.48
N PRO A 429 11.70 -30.76 -10.18
CA PRO A 429 10.53 -30.95 -9.32
C PRO A 429 9.29 -30.25 -9.90
N GLY A 430 8.12 -30.86 -9.74
CA GLY A 430 6.86 -30.35 -10.30
C GLY A 430 6.66 -28.86 -10.09
N TYR A 431 6.97 -28.29 -8.92
CA TYR A 431 6.80 -26.86 -8.62
C TYR A 431 7.77 -25.91 -9.35
N TYR A 432 8.82 -26.41 -9.99
CA TYR A 432 9.73 -25.66 -10.86
C TYR A 432 9.38 -25.75 -12.35
N GLU A 433 8.50 -26.67 -12.75
CA GLU A 433 8.05 -26.80 -14.13
C GLU A 433 7.20 -25.60 -14.59
N GLY A 434 7.28 -25.27 -15.88
CA GLY A 434 6.53 -24.17 -16.52
C GLY A 434 7.33 -22.87 -16.63
N ARG A 435 6.86 -21.98 -17.51
CA ARG A 435 7.46 -20.67 -17.76
C ARG A 435 7.08 -19.70 -16.66
N LEU A 436 8.06 -18.98 -16.13
CA LEU A 436 7.80 -17.90 -15.18
C LEU A 436 7.10 -16.75 -15.90
N VAL A 437 5.94 -16.35 -15.40
CA VAL A 437 5.14 -15.24 -15.93
C VAL A 437 4.69 -14.36 -14.78
N THR A 438 4.46 -13.09 -15.09
CA THR A 438 3.87 -12.14 -14.15
C THR A 438 2.44 -11.83 -14.58
N ARG A 439 1.54 -11.70 -13.61
CA ARG A 439 0.18 -11.21 -13.83
C ARG A 439 -0.17 -10.20 -12.76
N SER A 440 -0.86 -9.13 -13.14
CA SER A 440 -1.42 -8.19 -12.17
C SER A 440 -2.48 -8.88 -11.33
N GLU A 441 -2.75 -8.32 -10.14
CA GLU A 441 -3.91 -8.68 -9.34
C GLU A 441 -5.22 -8.54 -10.14
N ALA A 442 -6.23 -9.33 -9.77
CA ALA A 442 -7.48 -9.42 -10.52
C ALA A 442 -8.33 -8.14 -10.40
N GLU A 443 -8.26 -7.46 -9.26
CA GLU A 443 -8.98 -6.23 -8.98
C GLU A 443 -7.97 -5.14 -8.65
N ILE A 444 -7.85 -4.15 -9.53
CA ILE A 444 -6.92 -3.03 -9.37
C ILE A 444 -7.71 -1.82 -8.89
N LYS A 445 -7.18 -1.14 -7.87
CA LYS A 445 -7.69 0.17 -7.45
C LYS A 445 -7.18 1.22 -8.43
N GLU A 446 -7.97 1.52 -9.46
CA GLU A 446 -7.58 2.47 -10.50
C GLU A 446 -7.58 3.92 -10.03
N HIS A 447 -8.47 4.26 -9.09
CA HIS A 447 -8.57 5.60 -8.50
C HIS A 447 -8.87 5.51 -7.01
N THR A 448 -8.05 6.15 -6.18
CA THR A 448 -8.34 6.36 -4.76
C THR A 448 -8.81 7.80 -4.56
N SER A 449 -7.93 8.76 -4.78
CA SER A 449 -8.22 10.19 -4.84
C SER A 449 -7.11 10.96 -5.56
N TYR A 450 -7.40 12.20 -5.91
CA TYR A 450 -6.38 13.18 -6.26
C TYR A 450 -5.72 13.72 -4.99
N LEU A 451 -4.40 13.87 -5.04
CA LEU A 451 -3.59 14.46 -3.99
C LEU A 451 -3.16 15.85 -4.44
N VAL A 452 -3.56 16.89 -3.70
CA VAL A 452 -3.11 18.27 -3.95
C VAL A 452 -2.12 18.65 -2.88
N PHE A 453 -0.88 18.95 -3.29
CA PHE A 453 0.18 19.43 -2.43
C PHE A 453 0.36 20.93 -2.58
N ALA A 454 0.74 21.58 -1.48
CA ALA A 454 1.22 22.96 -1.52
C ALA A 454 2.18 23.22 -0.35
N VAL A 455 2.93 24.31 -0.46
CA VAL A 455 3.89 24.77 0.53
C VAL A 455 3.53 26.17 0.98
N LEU A 456 3.45 26.40 2.28
CA LEU A 456 3.42 27.73 2.85
C LEU A 456 4.88 28.06 3.26
N PRO A 457 5.53 29.05 2.61
CA PRO A 457 6.90 29.44 2.93
C PRO A 457 7.05 29.81 4.41
N MET A 458 8.27 29.78 4.96
CA MET A 458 8.49 30.27 6.33
C MET A 458 8.06 31.74 6.45
N ALA A 459 7.69 32.19 7.66
CA ALA A 459 7.40 33.61 7.86
C ALA A 459 8.73 34.36 7.87
N TRP A 460 8.86 35.38 7.03
CA TRP A 460 10.06 36.22 7.02
C TRP A 460 9.84 37.40 7.96
N THR A 461 10.81 37.63 8.83
CA THR A 461 10.93 38.91 9.54
C THR A 461 11.59 39.94 8.62
N GLU A 462 11.41 41.23 8.89
CA GLU A 462 12.12 42.31 8.16
C GLU A 462 13.64 42.08 8.15
N GLU A 463 14.17 41.49 9.23
CA GLU A 463 15.58 41.13 9.34
C GLU A 463 15.97 39.93 8.47
N ASP A 464 15.07 38.96 8.26
CA ASP A 464 15.30 37.88 7.29
C ASP A 464 15.29 38.41 5.86
N GLU A 465 14.37 39.32 5.54
CA GLU A 465 14.31 40.02 4.24
C GLU A 465 15.59 40.79 3.95
N ARG A 466 16.08 41.56 4.93
CA ARG A 466 17.36 42.28 4.83
C ARG A 466 18.54 41.33 4.60
N ARG A 467 18.66 40.27 5.39
CA ARG A 467 19.74 39.27 5.25
C ARG A 467 19.70 38.58 3.88
N ALA A 468 18.52 38.28 3.36
CA ALA A 468 18.38 37.69 2.04
C ALA A 468 18.74 38.68 0.93
N ALA A 469 18.31 39.94 1.03
CA ALA A 469 18.66 40.99 0.07
C ALA A 469 20.17 41.21 0.02
N GLU A 470 20.85 41.22 1.17
CA GLU A 470 22.31 41.29 1.27
C GLU A 470 22.99 40.08 0.64
N ARG A 471 22.46 38.87 0.85
CA ARG A 471 22.98 37.65 0.24
C ARG A 471 22.84 37.68 -1.29
N VAL A 472 21.70 38.11 -1.81
CA VAL A 472 21.46 38.25 -3.25
C VAL A 472 22.40 39.31 -3.85
N ALA A 473 22.54 40.47 -3.19
CA ALA A 473 23.48 41.51 -3.62
C ALA A 473 24.94 41.03 -3.60
N GLY A 474 25.32 40.23 -2.59
CA GLY A 474 26.64 39.60 -2.51
C GLY A 474 26.90 38.59 -3.63
N MET A 475 25.90 37.77 -3.98
CA MET A 475 25.96 36.85 -5.12
C MET A 475 26.10 37.60 -6.46
N ALA A 476 25.36 38.68 -6.65
CA ALA A 476 25.48 39.52 -7.85
C ALA A 476 26.88 40.15 -7.98
N LYS A 477 27.45 40.65 -6.87
CA LYS A 477 28.83 41.16 -6.85
C LYS A 477 29.88 40.09 -7.16
N GLY A 478 29.74 38.90 -6.61
CA GLY A 478 30.67 37.79 -6.90
C GLY A 478 30.66 37.34 -8.37
N VAL A 479 29.50 37.43 -9.03
CA VAL A 479 29.38 37.16 -10.48
C VAL A 479 30.08 38.25 -11.31
N ASP A 480 29.94 39.52 -10.93
CA ASP A 480 30.62 40.63 -11.63
C ASP A 480 32.13 40.61 -11.41
N GLU A 481 32.61 40.35 -10.19
CA GLU A 481 34.04 40.18 -9.90
C GLU A 481 34.63 38.97 -10.67
N GLY A 482 33.88 37.86 -10.75
CA GLY A 482 34.27 36.69 -11.56
C GLY A 482 34.39 37.02 -13.06
N LYS A 483 33.46 37.83 -13.60
CA LYS A 483 33.52 38.32 -14.99
C LYS A 483 34.71 39.28 -15.21
N GLU A 484 35.00 40.17 -14.27
CA GLU A 484 36.17 41.06 -14.36
C GLU A 484 37.50 40.30 -14.30
N MET A 485 37.62 39.33 -13.39
CA MET A 485 38.82 38.51 -13.25
C MET A 485 39.08 37.67 -14.51
N SER A 486 38.03 37.09 -15.09
CA SER A 486 38.08 36.39 -16.38
C SER A 486 38.55 37.30 -17.52
N ARG A 487 37.99 38.51 -17.62
CA ARG A 487 38.41 39.53 -18.61
C ARG A 487 39.87 39.96 -18.42
N ALA A 488 40.34 40.09 -17.18
CA ALA A 488 41.72 40.46 -16.87
C ALA A 488 42.71 39.33 -17.21
N MET A 489 42.35 38.07 -16.93
CA MET A 489 43.11 36.88 -17.33
C MET A 489 43.20 36.75 -18.85
N GLY A 490 42.10 36.96 -19.58
CA GLY A 490 42.07 36.98 -21.04
C GLY A 490 42.98 38.07 -21.64
N LYS A 491 42.99 39.28 -21.06
CA LYS A 491 43.91 40.36 -21.46
C LYS A 491 45.37 40.01 -21.20
N LYS A 492 45.70 39.39 -20.05
CA LYS A 492 47.07 38.92 -19.75
C LYS A 492 47.53 37.82 -20.69
N ALA A 493 46.66 36.85 -21.01
CA ALA A 493 46.96 35.80 -21.97
C ALA A 493 47.22 36.37 -23.38
N ARG A 494 46.39 37.31 -23.84
CA ARG A 494 46.59 38.01 -25.13
C ARG A 494 47.91 38.80 -25.17
N LYS A 495 48.26 39.47 -24.07
CA LYS A 495 49.53 40.22 -23.95
C LYS A 495 50.74 39.29 -23.94
N ARG A 496 50.62 38.10 -23.33
CA ARG A 496 51.67 37.08 -23.34
C ARG A 496 51.85 36.47 -24.73
N ALA A 497 50.77 36.08 -25.40
CA ALA A 497 50.79 35.58 -26.77
C ALA A 497 51.37 36.61 -27.76
N ALA A 498 51.02 37.89 -27.62
CA ALA A 498 51.60 38.96 -28.45
C ALA A 498 53.11 39.16 -28.19
N LYS A 499 53.57 38.95 -26.95
CA LYS A 499 55.00 39.06 -26.59
C LYS A 499 55.80 37.84 -27.05
N GLU A 500 55.20 36.65 -27.02
CA GLU A 500 55.78 35.41 -27.56
C GLU A 500 55.82 35.45 -29.10
N ALA A 501 54.78 35.97 -29.77
CA ALA A 501 54.77 36.21 -31.22
C ALA A 501 55.79 37.28 -31.67
N ALA A 502 56.02 38.31 -30.84
CA ALA A 502 57.05 39.31 -31.11
C ALA A 502 58.48 38.77 -30.86
N ALA A 503 58.64 37.76 -30.00
CA ALA A 503 59.91 37.08 -29.75
C ALA A 503 60.22 35.97 -30.77
N GLY A 504 59.20 35.46 -31.47
CA GLY A 504 59.32 34.44 -32.50
C GLY A 504 59.40 35.00 -33.93
N LYS A 505 60.47 35.72 -34.27
CA LYS A 505 60.88 35.91 -35.69
C LYS A 505 61.85 34.79 -36.09
N ASN A 506 61.33 33.58 -36.21
CA ASN A 506 61.73 32.58 -37.21
C ASN A 506 61.00 31.26 -36.96
N LYS A 507 60.50 30.71 -38.07
CA LYS A 507 59.77 29.44 -38.25
C LYS A 507 58.26 29.54 -38.04
N GLY A 508 57.57 29.58 -39.18
CA GLY A 508 56.12 29.48 -39.29
C GLY A 508 55.62 28.04 -39.21
N GLU A 509 54.29 27.97 -39.27
CA GLU A 509 53.46 26.79 -39.50
C GLU A 509 53.40 25.76 -38.36
N GLU A 510 52.85 26.16 -37.20
CA GLU A 510 52.11 25.23 -36.31
C GLU A 510 51.22 25.93 -35.25
N ALA A 511 50.86 27.20 -35.42
CA ALA A 511 50.18 27.99 -34.38
C ALA A 511 48.66 28.16 -34.56
N GLU A 512 48.07 27.64 -35.65
CA GLU A 512 46.67 27.94 -35.99
C GLU A 512 45.66 26.91 -35.43
N ALA A 513 46.09 25.67 -35.16
CA ALA A 513 45.19 24.59 -34.69
C ALA A 513 44.92 24.58 -33.17
N VAL A 514 45.77 25.19 -32.35
CA VAL A 514 45.61 25.21 -30.87
C VAL A 514 44.75 26.39 -30.41
N GLY A 515 44.67 27.46 -31.20
CA GLY A 515 43.86 28.64 -30.90
C GLY A 515 42.35 28.42 -31.02
N GLU A 516 41.92 27.46 -31.84
CA GLU A 516 40.50 27.19 -32.11
C GLU A 516 39.87 26.25 -31.07
N VAL A 517 40.65 25.28 -30.56
CA VAL A 517 40.19 24.32 -29.53
C VAL A 517 39.99 24.98 -28.15
N VAL A 518 40.87 25.90 -27.75
CA VAL A 518 40.75 26.63 -26.47
C VAL A 518 39.61 27.66 -26.49
N LYS A 519 39.25 28.17 -27.68
CA LYS A 519 38.14 29.11 -27.85
C LYS A 519 36.79 28.39 -27.75
N ALA A 520 36.68 27.18 -28.30
CA ALA A 520 35.48 26.35 -28.24
C ALA A 520 35.18 25.81 -26.82
N GLU A 521 36.20 25.40 -26.05
CA GLU A 521 35.99 24.92 -24.67
C GLU A 521 35.71 26.05 -23.67
N GLY A 522 36.26 27.24 -23.89
CA GLY A 522 36.04 28.41 -23.04
C GLY A 522 34.68 29.09 -23.26
N GLU A 523 34.20 29.18 -24.49
CA GLU A 523 32.89 29.77 -24.81
C GLU A 523 31.73 28.84 -24.39
N GLY A 524 31.87 27.52 -24.58
CA GLY A 524 30.85 26.53 -24.17
C GLY A 524 30.62 26.42 -22.67
N ALA A 525 31.67 26.55 -21.84
CA ALA A 525 31.55 26.52 -20.39
C ALA A 525 30.89 27.80 -19.82
N VAL A 526 31.06 28.95 -20.50
CA VAL A 526 30.45 30.21 -20.10
C VAL A 526 28.99 30.27 -20.57
N GLU A 527 28.65 29.73 -21.74
CA GLU A 527 27.26 29.60 -22.20
C GLU A 527 26.44 28.68 -21.28
N GLN A 528 26.97 27.52 -20.88
CA GLN A 528 26.30 26.63 -19.92
C GLN A 528 26.12 27.27 -18.53
N ALA A 529 27.09 28.05 -18.05
CA ALA A 529 26.97 28.75 -16.78
C ALA A 529 25.92 29.88 -16.85
N VAL A 530 25.83 30.59 -17.98
CA VAL A 530 24.84 31.65 -18.19
C VAL A 530 23.44 31.08 -18.44
N GLU A 531 23.30 29.91 -19.10
CA GLU A 531 22.03 29.20 -19.24
C GLU A 531 21.50 28.67 -17.90
N ASN A 532 22.39 28.18 -17.03
CA ASN A 532 22.00 27.71 -15.70
C ASN A 532 21.55 28.86 -14.80
N VAL A 533 22.22 30.02 -14.87
CA VAL A 533 21.81 31.24 -14.14
C VAL A 533 20.49 31.81 -14.70
N LYS A 534 20.28 31.79 -16.02
CA LYS A 534 19.01 32.20 -16.63
C LYS A 534 17.86 31.23 -16.34
N ARG A 535 18.11 29.93 -16.24
CA ARG A 535 17.11 28.94 -15.78
C ARG A 535 16.67 29.22 -14.34
N ASP A 536 17.59 29.64 -13.48
CA ASP A 536 17.29 30.02 -12.11
C ASP A 536 16.58 31.40 -12.00
N GLU A 537 16.88 32.36 -12.89
CA GLU A 537 16.16 33.64 -12.97
C GLU A 537 14.72 33.51 -13.51
N VAL A 538 14.50 32.67 -14.53
CA VAL A 538 13.16 32.44 -15.13
C VAL A 538 12.21 31.71 -14.18
N LEU A 539 12.73 31.02 -13.15
CA LEU A 539 11.93 30.45 -12.07
C LEU A 539 11.54 31.49 -10.99
N SER A 540 12.05 32.72 -11.08
CA SER A 540 11.82 33.78 -10.08
C SER A 540 11.06 35.00 -10.58
N VAL A 541 10.89 35.17 -11.90
CA VAL A 541 10.15 36.32 -12.47
C VAL A 541 9.21 35.85 -13.59
N GLY A 542 7.94 35.68 -13.24
CA GLY A 542 6.81 35.50 -14.16
C GLY A 542 5.58 36.20 -13.60
N ALA A 543 5.63 37.54 -13.59
CA ALA A 543 4.50 38.41 -13.33
C ALA A 543 3.61 38.52 -14.58
N GLY A 544 2.36 38.88 -14.35
CA GLY A 544 1.30 38.94 -15.36
C GLY A 544 1.60 39.80 -16.57
N GLU A 545 0.96 39.41 -17.67
CA GLU A 545 0.64 40.27 -18.80
C GLU A 545 -0.88 40.39 -18.91
N ASP A 546 -1.32 41.63 -19.09
CA ASP A 546 -2.68 42.05 -19.35
C ASP A 546 -3.28 41.34 -20.58
N VAL A 547 -4.38 40.62 -20.39
CA VAL A 547 -5.22 40.14 -21.49
C VAL A 547 -6.28 41.22 -21.76
N LYS A 548 -6.05 42.01 -22.81
CA LYS A 548 -7.11 42.79 -23.47
C LYS A 548 -8.15 41.84 -24.05
N MET A 549 -9.41 42.10 -23.73
CA MET A 549 -10.56 41.51 -24.41
C MET A 549 -10.55 41.91 -25.88
N GLU A 550 -10.66 40.93 -26.78
CA GLU A 550 -11.28 41.10 -28.08
C GLU A 550 -12.61 40.33 -28.07
N GLU A 551 -13.70 41.08 -28.25
CA GLU A 551 -14.98 40.56 -28.70
C GLU A 551 -14.81 39.93 -30.07
N ALA A 552 -15.31 38.71 -30.23
CA ALA A 552 -15.64 38.16 -31.53
C ALA A 552 -17.03 37.53 -31.43
N ASP A 553 -17.98 38.19 -32.11
CA ASP A 553 -19.27 37.63 -32.50
C ASP A 553 -19.07 36.26 -33.16
N HIS A 554 -19.77 35.23 -32.65
CA HIS A 554 -20.67 34.30 -33.39
C HIS A 554 -21.17 33.19 -32.47
#